data_AF-A0A4V1BF55-F1
#
_entry.id   AF-A0A4V1BF55-F1
#
_cell.length_a   1.000
_cell.length_b   1.000
_cell.length_c   1.000
_cell.angle_alpha   90.00
_cell.angle_beta   90.00
_cell.angle_gamma   90.00
#
_symmetry.space_group_name_H-M   'P 1'
#
loop_
_entity.id
_entity.type
_entity.pdbx_description
1 polymer ?
#
loop_
_entity_poly.entity_id
_entity_poly.type
_entity_poly.pdbx_seq_one_letter_code
_entity_poly.pdbx_strand_id
1 'polypeptide(L)'
;MMVGMTDARPVSDLLNSGHFGNDAIRAVESLNETGRAAECPQFTDRLVAALLDGLRALDALPRNDPFWRSTNGIATLTKVRNHAAQRLRAAPEDGAARWVLVAAEVAVGGDDGGLAWLGPLIAADAALVDDAVTIADILENLIGSDASQALRLACSGVDREQLRHIARTEGNAAAQRVLALFDGDR
;
A
#
# COMPACT_ATOMS: atom_id res chain seq x y z
N MET A 1 15.40 -31.88 -4.65
CA MET A 1 15.73 -30.52 -5.14
C MET A 1 15.45 -29.55 -4.01
N MET A 2 16.47 -28.84 -3.54
CA MET A 2 16.36 -27.82 -2.50
C MET A 2 15.69 -26.57 -3.09
N VAL A 3 14.55 -26.17 -2.54
CA VAL A 3 14.00 -24.82 -2.73
C VAL A 3 14.56 -23.98 -1.60
N GLY A 4 15.29 -22.93 -1.98
CA GLY A 4 16.00 -22.03 -1.06
C GLY A 4 15.04 -21.41 -0.05
N MET A 5 15.38 -21.61 1.22
CA MET A 5 14.86 -20.83 2.33
C MET A 5 15.28 -19.38 2.06
N THR A 6 14.33 -18.53 1.65
CA THR A 6 14.49 -17.09 1.67
C THR A 6 14.90 -16.69 3.08
N ASP A 7 16.13 -16.20 3.20
CA ASP A 7 16.72 -15.68 4.43
C ASP A 7 16.03 -14.35 4.80
N ALA A 8 14.78 -14.46 5.21
CA ALA A 8 14.00 -13.35 5.70
C ALA A 8 14.51 -13.00 7.10
N ARG A 9 15.51 -12.13 7.16
CA ARG A 9 15.94 -11.53 8.43
C ARG A 9 14.70 -10.97 9.14
N PRO A 10 14.53 -11.21 10.45
CA PRO A 10 13.46 -10.63 11.23
C PRO A 10 13.35 -9.13 10.95
N VAL A 11 12.14 -8.59 10.84
CA VAL A 11 11.89 -7.16 10.63
C VAL A 11 12.67 -6.33 11.67
N SER A 12 12.75 -6.81 12.91
CA SER A 12 13.55 -6.23 13.98
C SER A 12 15.03 -6.06 13.63
N ASP A 13 15.65 -7.00 12.92
CA ASP A 13 17.08 -6.95 12.58
C ASP A 13 17.35 -5.96 11.44
N LEU A 14 16.40 -5.81 10.52
CA LEU A 14 16.46 -4.79 9.46
C LEU A 14 16.32 -3.38 10.03
N LEU A 15 15.41 -3.18 10.98
CA LEU A 15 15.21 -1.88 11.64
C LEU A 15 16.42 -1.50 12.52
N ASN A 16 17.09 -2.49 13.13
CA ASN A 16 18.25 -2.26 13.99
C ASN A 16 19.60 -2.12 13.25
N SER A 17 19.61 -2.34 11.93
CA SER A 17 20.84 -2.38 11.14
C SER A 17 21.47 -1.02 10.83
N GLY A 18 20.76 0.08 11.11
CA GLY A 18 21.20 1.44 10.76
C GLY A 18 21.15 1.76 9.26
N HIS A 19 20.66 0.84 8.42
CA HIS A 19 20.54 1.05 6.97
C HIS A 19 19.40 2.01 6.60
N PHE A 20 18.41 2.17 7.47
CA PHE A 20 17.21 2.98 7.21
C PHE A 20 17.10 4.18 8.16
N GLY A 21 16.50 5.25 7.67
CA GLY A 21 16.18 6.43 8.48
C GLY A 21 15.12 6.12 9.54
N ASN A 22 15.17 6.86 10.65
CA ASN A 22 14.20 6.72 11.75
C ASN A 22 12.74 6.91 11.31
N ASP A 23 12.48 7.69 10.26
CA ASP A 23 11.14 7.87 9.70
C ASP A 23 10.61 6.61 9.02
N ALA A 24 11.48 5.85 8.33
CA ALA A 24 11.13 4.56 7.76
C ALA A 24 10.86 3.50 8.85
N ILE A 25 11.62 3.53 9.94
CA ILE A 25 11.41 2.63 11.09
C ILE A 25 10.03 2.87 11.71
N ARG A 26 9.73 4.14 12.02
CA ARG A 26 8.42 4.53 12.57
C ARG A 26 7.27 4.17 11.64
N ALA A 27 7.46 4.26 10.33
CA ALA A 27 6.43 3.88 9.37
C ALA A 27 6.07 2.38 9.47
N VAL A 28 7.07 1.50 9.61
CA VAL A 28 6.85 0.07 9.80
C VAL A 28 6.16 -0.22 11.14
N GLU A 29 6.60 0.44 12.22
CA GLU A 29 5.95 0.33 13.53
C GLU A 29 4.50 0.80 13.48
N SER A 30 4.24 1.93 12.82
CA SER A 30 2.89 2.47 12.66
C SER A 30 1.98 1.52 11.90
N LEU A 31 2.44 0.88 10.81
CA LEU A 31 1.64 -0.11 10.09
C LEU A 31 1.26 -1.30 10.98
N ASN A 32 2.20 -1.80 11.80
CA ASN A 32 1.94 -2.88 12.75
C ASN A 32 0.96 -2.46 13.85
N GLU A 33 1.01 -1.21 14.30
CA GLU A 33 0.04 -0.66 15.26
C GLU A 33 -1.35 -0.51 14.63
N THR A 34 -1.42 0.07 13.43
CA THR A 34 -2.65 0.19 12.65
C THR A 34 -3.32 -1.17 12.43
N GLY A 35 -2.56 -2.19 12.04
CA GLY A 35 -3.10 -3.53 11.82
C GLY A 35 -3.68 -4.18 13.07
N ARG A 36 -3.06 -3.95 14.22
CA ARG A 36 -3.60 -4.42 15.51
C ARG A 36 -4.85 -3.65 15.91
N ALA A 37 -4.86 -2.33 15.72
CA ALA A 37 -5.98 -1.47 16.10
C ALA A 37 -7.22 -1.67 15.21
N ALA A 38 -7.01 -1.91 13.91
CA ALA A 38 -8.07 -2.17 12.94
C ALA A 38 -8.43 -3.66 12.80
N GLU A 39 -7.83 -4.54 13.63
CA GLU A 39 -8.05 -6.00 13.60
C GLU A 39 -7.76 -6.64 12.22
N CYS A 40 -6.84 -6.07 11.44
CA CYS A 40 -6.46 -6.53 10.10
C CYS A 40 -4.93 -6.80 9.94
N PRO A 41 -4.27 -7.53 10.85
CA PRO A 41 -2.81 -7.65 10.85
C PRO A 41 -2.25 -8.26 9.56
N GLN A 42 -2.94 -9.23 8.94
CA GLN A 42 -2.49 -9.86 7.70
C GLN A 42 -2.45 -8.88 6.52
N PHE A 43 -3.38 -7.91 6.49
CA PHE A 43 -3.38 -6.84 5.49
C PHE A 43 -2.18 -5.91 5.70
N THR A 44 -1.97 -5.44 6.92
CA THR A 44 -0.84 -4.53 7.21
C THR A 44 0.52 -5.22 7.11
N ASP A 45 0.61 -6.53 7.37
CA ASP A 45 1.84 -7.31 7.14
C ASP A 45 2.24 -7.28 5.66
N ARG A 46 1.28 -7.35 4.73
CA ARG A 46 1.54 -7.18 3.29
C ARG A 46 2.04 -5.76 2.98
N LEU A 47 1.49 -4.74 3.62
CA LEU A 47 1.96 -3.35 3.45
C LEU A 47 3.38 -3.16 4.02
N VAL A 48 3.67 -3.74 5.18
CA VAL A 48 5.02 -3.74 5.77
C VAL A 48 6.01 -4.42 4.82
N ALA A 49 5.66 -5.58 4.26
CA ALA A 49 6.50 -6.26 3.28
C ALA A 49 6.75 -5.38 2.05
N ALA A 50 5.72 -4.77 1.48
CA ALA A 50 5.85 -3.87 0.34
C ALA A 50 6.76 -2.67 0.65
N LEU A 51 6.59 -2.02 1.81
CA LEU A 51 7.42 -0.89 2.23
C LEU A 51 8.89 -1.30 2.41
N LEU A 52 9.14 -2.45 3.06
CA LEU A 52 10.50 -2.97 3.24
C LEU A 52 11.16 -3.32 1.91
N ASP A 53 10.42 -3.89 0.96
CA ASP A 53 10.94 -4.17 -0.38
C ASP A 53 11.27 -2.89 -1.14
N GLY A 54 10.45 -1.85 -1.01
CA GLY A 54 10.75 -0.52 -1.52
C GLY A 54 12.04 0.07 -0.92
N LEU A 55 12.20 -0.03 0.41
CA LEU A 55 13.38 0.47 1.11
C LEU A 55 14.65 -0.30 0.71
N ARG A 56 14.58 -1.63 0.59
CA ARG A 56 15.68 -2.48 0.11
C ARG A 56 16.04 -2.15 -1.33
N ALA A 57 15.04 -2.01 -2.21
CA ALA A 57 15.28 -1.66 -3.61
C ALA A 57 15.94 -0.29 -3.74
N LEU A 58 15.55 0.67 -2.90
CA LEU A 58 16.19 1.98 -2.85
C LEU A 58 17.64 1.86 -2.34
N ASP A 59 17.86 1.18 -1.21
CA ASP A 59 19.21 1.04 -0.61
C ASP A 59 20.19 0.26 -1.51
N ALA A 60 19.68 -0.63 -2.36
CA ALA A 60 20.47 -1.39 -3.33
C ALA A 60 20.94 -0.55 -4.53
N LEU A 61 20.45 0.68 -4.71
CA LEU A 61 20.92 1.54 -5.80
C LEU A 61 22.42 1.85 -5.65
N PRO A 62 23.20 1.84 -6.74
CA PRO A 62 24.59 2.27 -6.72
C PRO A 62 24.72 3.64 -6.07
N ARG A 63 25.72 3.87 -5.21
CA ARG A 63 25.84 5.17 -4.50
C ARG A 63 26.14 6.36 -5.42
N ASN A 64 26.55 6.09 -6.66
CA ASN A 64 26.70 7.08 -7.73
C ASN A 64 25.44 7.26 -8.60
N ASP A 65 24.34 6.54 -8.30
CA ASP A 65 23.06 6.69 -8.97
C ASP A 65 22.55 8.15 -8.87
N PRO A 66 21.99 8.72 -9.95
CA PRO A 66 21.44 10.07 -9.93
C PRO A 66 20.44 10.35 -8.81
N PHE A 67 19.70 9.34 -8.34
CA PHE A 67 18.76 9.45 -7.22
C PHE A 67 19.45 9.97 -5.95
N TRP A 68 20.69 9.53 -5.69
CA TRP A 68 21.40 9.86 -4.46
C TRP A 68 22.07 11.24 -4.46
N ARG A 69 22.10 11.94 -5.60
CA ARG A 69 22.73 13.26 -5.69
C ARG A 69 22.10 14.22 -4.67
N SER A 70 22.96 14.88 -3.89
CA SER A 70 22.56 15.82 -2.84
C SER A 70 21.75 15.19 -1.69
N THR A 71 21.90 13.88 -1.46
CA THR A 71 21.32 13.19 -0.30
C THR A 71 22.42 12.55 0.55
N ASN A 72 22.09 12.15 1.79
CA ASN A 72 23.02 11.43 2.69
C ASN A 72 23.14 9.92 2.39
N GLY A 73 22.59 9.41 1.28
CA GLY A 73 22.67 7.99 0.90
C GLY A 73 21.87 7.02 1.77
N ILE A 74 21.16 7.49 2.80
CA ILE A 74 20.32 6.65 3.68
C ILE A 74 18.91 6.53 3.08
N ALA A 75 18.34 5.32 3.03
CA ALA A 75 16.96 5.12 2.60
C ALA A 75 15.99 5.59 3.71
N THR A 76 15.07 6.49 3.37
CA THR A 76 14.09 7.09 4.28
C THR A 76 12.69 6.93 3.69
N LEU A 77 11.63 7.14 4.49
CA LEU A 77 10.25 7.05 4.00
C LEU A 77 9.99 8.04 2.86
N THR A 78 10.45 9.28 3.03
CA THR A 78 10.31 10.31 2.00
C THR A 78 11.02 9.91 0.70
N LYS A 79 12.22 9.32 0.79
CA LYS A 79 12.98 8.92 -0.39
C LYS A 79 12.38 7.69 -1.08
N VAL A 80 11.87 6.72 -0.32
CA VAL A 80 11.23 5.55 -0.94
C VAL A 80 9.94 5.94 -1.68
N ARG A 81 9.16 6.89 -1.15
CA ARG A 81 8.01 7.49 -1.87
C ARG A 81 8.46 8.13 -3.18
N ASN A 82 9.50 8.98 -3.13
CA ASN A 82 10.04 9.63 -4.33
C ASN A 82 10.55 8.63 -5.37
N HIS A 83 11.25 7.59 -4.92
CA HIS A 83 11.76 6.52 -5.78
C HIS A 83 10.64 5.71 -6.42
N ALA A 84 9.63 5.30 -5.65
CA ALA A 84 8.46 4.58 -6.18
C ALA A 84 7.66 5.44 -7.19
N ALA A 85 7.49 6.74 -6.91
CA ALA A 85 6.87 7.66 -7.85
C ALA A 85 7.70 7.87 -9.13
N GLN A 86 9.04 7.83 -9.06
CA GLN A 86 9.90 7.84 -10.25
C GLN A 86 9.74 6.55 -11.07
N ARG A 87 9.70 5.39 -10.41
CA ARG A 87 9.44 4.10 -11.06
C ARG A 87 8.11 4.10 -11.80
N LEU A 88 7.04 4.60 -11.18
CA LEU A 88 5.72 4.69 -11.83
C LEU A 88 5.66 5.65 -13.00
N ARG A 89 6.43 6.74 -12.98
CA ARG A 89 6.54 7.63 -14.14
C ARG A 89 7.23 6.94 -15.32
N ALA A 90 8.16 6.03 -15.07
CA ALA A 90 8.85 5.26 -16.11
C ALA A 90 8.06 4.02 -16.56
N ALA A 91 7.38 3.35 -15.63
CA ALA A 91 6.60 2.14 -15.83
C ALA A 91 5.27 2.23 -15.04
N PRO A 92 4.20 2.80 -15.61
CA PRO A 92 2.91 2.99 -14.93
C PRO A 92 2.24 1.72 -14.41
N GLU A 93 2.59 0.57 -14.98
CA GLU A 93 2.12 -0.77 -14.62
C GLU A 93 2.89 -1.40 -13.44
N ASP A 94 3.91 -0.73 -12.89
CA ASP A 94 4.72 -1.24 -11.78
C ASP A 94 3.90 -1.36 -10.48
N GLY A 95 3.19 -2.48 -10.33
CA GLY A 95 2.32 -2.75 -9.19
C GLY A 95 3.08 -2.76 -7.86
N ALA A 96 4.35 -3.18 -7.84
CA ALA A 96 5.16 -3.14 -6.63
C ALA A 96 5.41 -1.70 -6.17
N ALA A 97 5.72 -0.78 -7.10
CA ALA A 97 5.87 0.64 -6.78
C ALA A 97 4.55 1.27 -6.27
N ARG A 98 3.38 0.83 -6.79
CA ARG A 98 2.07 1.26 -6.27
C ARG A 98 1.88 0.81 -4.83
N TRP A 99 2.12 -0.46 -4.53
CA TRP A 99 1.99 -0.98 -3.17
C TRP A 99 2.96 -0.34 -2.17
N VAL A 100 4.16 0.04 -2.60
CA VAL A 100 5.08 0.85 -1.78
C VAL A 100 4.46 2.20 -1.43
N LEU A 101 3.81 2.86 -2.39
CA LEU A 101 3.15 4.14 -2.14
C LEU A 101 1.92 3.99 -1.24
N VAL A 102 1.09 2.97 -1.47
CA VAL A 102 -0.05 2.63 -0.57
C VAL A 102 0.45 2.43 0.85
N ALA A 103 1.46 1.57 1.04
CA ALA A 103 2.03 1.31 2.36
C ALA A 103 2.57 2.59 3.01
N ALA A 104 3.23 3.45 2.24
CA ALA A 104 3.76 4.71 2.74
C ALA A 104 2.66 5.72 3.14
N GLU A 105 1.54 5.78 2.41
CA GLU A 105 0.40 6.65 2.76
C GLU A 105 -0.33 6.14 4.00
N VAL A 106 -0.62 4.83 4.09
CA VAL A 106 -1.26 4.26 5.28
C VAL A 106 -0.40 4.46 6.53
N ALA A 107 0.92 4.27 6.40
CA ALA A 107 1.85 4.42 7.52
C ALA A 107 1.92 5.83 8.12
N VAL A 108 1.50 6.87 7.37
CA VAL A 108 1.49 8.26 7.83
C VAL A 108 0.09 8.81 8.04
N GLY A 109 -0.95 7.99 7.86
CA GLY A 109 -2.34 8.43 7.89
C GLY A 109 -2.65 9.47 6.81
N GLY A 110 -2.15 9.27 5.58
CA GLY A 110 -2.42 10.16 4.46
C GLY A 110 -3.92 10.27 4.15
N ASP A 111 -4.33 11.41 3.57
CA ASP A 111 -5.74 11.81 3.43
C ASP A 111 -6.64 10.75 2.76
N ASP A 112 -6.11 9.99 1.80
CA ASP A 112 -6.82 8.92 1.09
C ASP A 112 -6.26 7.52 1.39
N GLY A 113 -5.33 7.38 2.34
CA GLY A 113 -4.69 6.10 2.67
C GLY A 113 -4.01 5.41 1.47
N GLY A 114 -3.69 6.15 0.41
CA GLY A 114 -3.11 5.61 -0.81
C GLY A 114 -4.13 4.98 -1.78
N LEU A 115 -5.44 5.18 -1.58
CA LEU A 115 -6.49 4.70 -2.49
C LEU A 115 -6.28 5.16 -3.94
N ALA A 116 -5.77 6.37 -4.17
CA ALA A 116 -5.44 6.86 -5.51
C ALA A 116 -4.40 5.98 -6.24
N TRP A 117 -3.52 5.29 -5.52
CA TRP A 117 -2.51 4.41 -6.11
C TRP A 117 -3.08 3.04 -6.52
N LEU A 118 -4.16 2.59 -5.89
CA LEU A 118 -4.80 1.30 -6.14
C LEU A 118 -5.70 1.27 -7.38
N GLY A 119 -6.22 2.41 -7.83
CA GLY A 119 -7.23 2.42 -8.90
C GLY A 119 -6.88 1.62 -10.15
N PRO A 120 -5.67 1.79 -10.74
CA PRO A 120 -5.24 0.98 -11.88
C PRO A 120 -5.09 -0.52 -11.58
N LEU A 121 -4.78 -0.90 -10.33
CA LEU A 121 -4.71 -2.30 -9.93
C LEU A 121 -6.11 -2.90 -9.79
N ILE A 122 -7.04 -2.18 -9.17
CA ILE A 122 -8.45 -2.59 -9.02
C ILE A 122 -9.12 -2.74 -10.39
N ALA A 123 -8.82 -1.85 -11.34
CA ALA A 123 -9.34 -1.95 -12.70
C ALA A 123 -8.83 -3.21 -13.44
N ALA A 124 -7.64 -3.71 -13.08
CA ALA A 124 -7.08 -4.94 -13.63
C ALA A 124 -7.54 -6.20 -12.88
N ASP A 125 -7.84 -6.08 -11.58
CA ASP A 125 -8.25 -7.18 -10.72
C ASP A 125 -9.27 -6.71 -9.66
N ALA A 126 -10.54 -7.06 -9.86
CA ALA A 126 -11.62 -6.73 -8.95
C ALA A 126 -11.47 -7.36 -7.54
N ALA A 127 -10.63 -8.38 -7.37
CA ALA A 127 -10.35 -8.95 -6.04
C ALA A 127 -9.69 -7.93 -5.09
N LEU A 128 -9.02 -6.91 -5.63
CA LEU A 128 -8.37 -5.86 -4.85
C LEU A 128 -9.36 -4.83 -4.28
N VAL A 129 -10.65 -4.96 -4.56
CA VAL A 129 -11.68 -4.14 -3.90
C VAL A 129 -11.70 -4.36 -2.39
N ASP A 130 -11.40 -5.57 -1.92
CA ASP A 130 -11.32 -5.87 -0.48
C ASP A 130 -10.20 -5.07 0.21
N ASP A 131 -9.04 -4.98 -0.44
CA ASP A 131 -7.91 -4.17 0.03
C ASP A 131 -8.26 -2.68 0.08
N ALA A 132 -8.98 -2.18 -0.94
CA ALA A 132 -9.42 -0.78 -0.97
C ALA A 132 -10.43 -0.46 0.14
N VAL A 133 -11.38 -1.37 0.38
CA VAL A 133 -12.36 -1.22 1.48
C VAL A 133 -11.66 -1.30 2.83
N THR A 134 -10.69 -2.19 3.02
CA THR A 134 -9.89 -2.27 4.25
C THR A 134 -9.16 -0.97 4.54
N ILE A 135 -8.58 -0.32 3.52
CA ILE A 135 -7.97 1.00 3.68
C ILE A 135 -9.00 2.06 4.08
N ALA A 136 -10.16 2.08 3.42
CA ALA A 136 -11.23 3.02 3.77
C ALA A 136 -11.71 2.83 5.21
N ASP A 137 -11.85 1.58 5.67
CA ASP A 137 -12.23 1.25 7.04
C ASP A 137 -11.17 1.70 8.06
N ILE A 138 -9.88 1.58 7.74
CA ILE A 138 -8.79 2.10 8.58
C ILE A 138 -8.92 3.62 8.71
N LEU A 139 -9.13 4.34 7.61
CA LEU A 139 -9.26 5.80 7.60
C LEU A 139 -10.49 6.27 8.40
N GLU A 140 -11.63 5.63 8.22
CA GLU A 140 -12.88 6.02 8.86
C GLU A 140 -12.87 5.69 10.36
N ASN A 141 -12.42 4.49 10.73
CA ASN A 141 -12.56 4.00 12.11
C ASN A 141 -11.40 4.42 13.03
N LEU A 142 -10.18 4.55 12.50
CA LEU A 142 -9.02 4.91 13.32
C LEU A 142 -8.65 6.39 13.21
N ILE A 143 -8.78 6.98 12.02
CA ILE A 143 -8.38 8.37 11.77
C ILE A 143 -9.58 9.32 11.84
N GLY A 144 -10.81 8.83 11.59
CA GLY A 144 -12.03 9.64 11.57
C GLY A 144 -12.21 10.43 10.27
N SER A 145 -11.55 10.01 9.20
CA SER A 145 -11.65 10.63 7.86
C SER A 145 -12.66 9.88 6.99
N ASP A 146 -13.59 10.59 6.33
CA ASP A 146 -14.51 9.99 5.38
C ASP A 146 -13.77 9.61 4.08
N ALA A 147 -13.58 8.31 3.87
CA ALA A 147 -12.88 7.77 2.71
C ALA A 147 -13.82 7.49 1.52
N SER A 148 -15.13 7.74 1.64
CA SER A 148 -16.13 7.35 0.63
C SER A 148 -15.82 7.87 -0.77
N GLN A 149 -15.41 9.14 -0.88
CA GLN A 149 -15.06 9.73 -2.18
C GLN A 149 -13.79 9.12 -2.76
N ALA A 150 -12.75 8.93 -1.95
CA ALA A 150 -11.49 8.33 -2.37
C ALA A 150 -11.70 6.87 -2.82
N LEU A 151 -12.47 6.10 -2.06
CA LEU A 151 -12.82 4.72 -2.38
C LEU A 151 -13.61 4.63 -3.68
N ARG A 152 -14.59 5.52 -3.87
CA ARG A 152 -15.36 5.60 -5.13
C ARG A 152 -14.45 5.88 -6.33
N LEU A 153 -13.52 6.82 -6.20
CA LEU A 153 -12.59 7.17 -7.29
C LEU A 153 -11.63 6.02 -7.61
N ALA A 154 -11.07 5.37 -6.58
CA ALA A 154 -10.21 4.20 -6.75
C ALA A 154 -10.93 3.06 -7.49
N CYS A 155 -12.18 2.79 -7.13
CA CYS A 155 -12.97 1.72 -7.75
C CYS A 155 -13.64 2.12 -9.08
N SER A 156 -13.50 3.37 -9.55
CA SER A 156 -14.26 3.87 -10.71
C SER A 156 -14.01 3.11 -12.02
N GLY A 157 -12.85 2.46 -12.15
CA GLY A 157 -12.47 1.66 -13.32
C GLY A 157 -12.79 0.16 -13.22
N VAL A 158 -13.37 -0.33 -12.11
CA VAL A 158 -13.66 -1.76 -11.92
C VAL A 158 -14.81 -2.21 -12.83
N ASP A 159 -14.72 -3.44 -13.36
CA ASP A 159 -15.84 -4.06 -14.07
C ASP A 159 -17.01 -4.31 -13.09
N ARG A 160 -18.10 -3.57 -13.29
CA ARG A 160 -19.28 -3.63 -12.43
C ARG A 160 -20.01 -4.97 -12.50
N GLU A 161 -19.97 -5.68 -13.62
CA GLU A 161 -20.56 -7.02 -13.72
C GLU A 161 -19.73 -8.05 -12.97
N GLN A 162 -18.40 -7.97 -13.09
CA GLN A 162 -17.50 -8.79 -12.28
C GLN A 162 -17.69 -8.51 -10.79
N LEU A 163 -17.79 -7.23 -10.40
CA LEU A 163 -18.02 -6.85 -9.01
C LEU A 163 -19.37 -7.36 -8.47
N ARG A 164 -20.44 -7.31 -9.29
CA ARG A 164 -21.75 -7.91 -8.95
C ARG A 164 -21.67 -9.42 -8.82
N HIS A 165 -20.85 -10.08 -9.63
CA HIS A 165 -20.63 -11.51 -9.52
C HIS A 165 -20.01 -11.85 -8.16
N ILE A 166 -18.86 -11.22 -7.83
CA ILE A 166 -18.15 -11.38 -6.55
C ILE A 166 -19.10 -11.12 -5.36
N ALA A 167 -19.87 -10.03 -5.41
CA ALA A 167 -20.82 -9.67 -4.35
C ALA A 167 -21.91 -10.74 -4.10
N ARG A 168 -22.33 -11.48 -5.14
CA ARG A 168 -23.41 -12.48 -5.06
C ARG A 168 -22.89 -13.87 -4.73
N THR A 169 -21.78 -14.29 -5.34
CA THR A 169 -21.27 -15.66 -5.22
C THR A 169 -20.49 -15.87 -3.93
N GLU A 170 -19.77 -14.85 -3.47
CA GLU A 170 -18.89 -14.94 -2.31
C GLU A 170 -19.47 -14.25 -1.07
N GLY A 171 -20.62 -13.58 -1.23
CA GLY A 171 -21.19 -12.76 -0.15
C GLY A 171 -20.26 -11.63 0.29
N ASN A 172 -19.40 -11.17 -0.63
CA ASN A 172 -18.32 -10.24 -0.32
C ASN A 172 -18.89 -8.85 0.02
N ALA A 173 -18.79 -8.47 1.31
CA ALA A 173 -19.29 -7.21 1.83
C ALA A 173 -18.58 -5.98 1.23
N ALA A 174 -17.28 -6.08 0.92
CA ALA A 174 -16.53 -5.02 0.28
C ALA A 174 -17.07 -4.69 -1.12
N ALA A 175 -17.36 -5.72 -1.91
CA ALA A 175 -17.97 -5.55 -3.23
C ALA A 175 -19.36 -4.92 -3.14
N GLN A 176 -20.18 -5.33 -2.15
CA GLN A 176 -21.50 -4.72 -1.90
C GLN A 176 -21.41 -3.25 -1.49
N ARG A 177 -20.46 -2.90 -0.61
CA ARG A 177 -20.20 -1.52 -0.19
C ARG A 177 -19.86 -0.63 -1.38
N VAL A 178 -18.95 -1.07 -2.26
CA VAL A 178 -18.57 -0.31 -3.44
C VAL A 178 -19.73 -0.15 -4.42
N LEU A 179 -20.55 -1.19 -4.62
CA LEU A 179 -21.77 -1.09 -5.43
C LEU A 179 -22.75 -0.06 -4.87
N ALA A 180 -22.97 -0.05 -3.54
CA ALA A 180 -23.82 0.93 -2.88
C ALA A 180 -23.30 2.37 -3.04
N LEU A 181 -21.97 2.57 -3.01
CA LEU A 181 -21.34 3.87 -3.26
C LEU A 181 -21.57 4.39 -4.69
N PHE A 182 -21.76 3.50 -5.66
CA PHE A 182 -22.12 3.87 -7.03
C PHE A 182 -23.61 4.16 -7.21
N ASP A 183 -24.48 3.50 -6.44
CA ASP A 183 -25.94 3.65 -6.56
C ASP A 183 -26.47 4.90 -5.80
N GLY A 184 -25.73 5.42 -4.82
CA GLY A 184 -26.08 6.61 -4.03
C GLY A 184 -26.06 7.95 -4.78
N ASP A 185 -25.77 7.98 -6.08
CA ASP A 185 -25.79 9.17 -6.96
C ASP A 185 -27.13 9.34 -7.72
N ARG A 186 -28.22 8.68 -7.27
CA ARG A 186 -29.56 8.79 -7.86
C ARG A 186 -30.50 9.73 -7.10
#